data_AF-A0A9C9DDP3-F1
#
_entry.id   AF-A0A9C9DDP3-F1
#
_cell.length_a   1.000
_cell.length_b   1.000
_cell.length_c   1.000
_cell.angle_alpha   90.00
_cell.angle_beta   90.00
_cell.angle_gamma   90.00
#
_symmetry.space_group_name_H-M   'P 1'
#
loop_
_entity.id
_entity.type
_entity.pdbx_description
1 polymer ?
#
loop_
_entity_poly.entity_id
_entity_poly.type
_entity_poly.pdbx_seq_one_letter_code
_entity_poly.pdbx_strand_id
1 'polypeptide(L)'
;MALQAVEEIACLHCPSAGLGIGAYLPFLILSPAFGFASLQAQWSKSSWQTIWALLDGNLITGNFGPLVERLDPARAAGMIGHPPAIPPWLTLIVFGGVYLYLFTRPLRRTDLSVVAFLGVTWCVFLLWSKGWSTQWMQMLIPLLLLVFPTREGVLAILAFSLVNFLEWPLMLSRGALWGLYLTVPVRTLLIGGFLIAFYRQCRISPAEGPPAQAGRLP
;
A
#
# COMPACT_ATOMS: atom_id res chain seq x y z
N MET A 1 -8.92 15.29 26.62
CA MET A 1 -8.27 15.61 25.33
C MET A 1 -8.01 14.36 24.47
N ALA A 2 -7.47 13.26 25.00
CA ALA A 2 -7.32 11.99 24.25
C ALA A 2 -8.67 11.30 23.90
N LEU A 3 -9.67 11.37 24.78
CA LEU A 3 -11.02 10.84 24.49
C LEU A 3 -11.75 11.59 23.37
N GLN A 4 -11.54 12.91 23.26
CA GLN A 4 -12.21 13.76 22.28
C GLN A 4 -11.74 13.50 20.84
N ALA A 5 -10.45 13.20 20.68
CA ALA A 5 -9.89 12.80 19.38
C ALA A 5 -10.36 11.40 18.95
N VAL A 6 -10.65 10.49 19.89
CA VAL A 6 -11.18 9.15 19.58
C VAL A 6 -12.65 9.21 19.14
N GLU A 7 -13.46 10.11 19.73
CA GLU A 7 -14.84 10.35 19.30
C GLU A 7 -14.93 10.98 17.90
N GLU A 8 -14.10 11.97 17.59
CA GLU A 8 -14.07 12.58 16.24
C GLU A 8 -13.63 11.58 15.16
N ILE A 9 -12.67 10.71 15.48
CA ILE A 9 -12.23 9.63 14.59
C ILE A 9 -13.36 8.60 14.40
N ALA A 10 -14.08 8.21 15.45
CA ALA A 10 -15.20 7.27 15.35
C ALA A 10 -16.35 7.82 14.47
N CYS A 11 -16.64 9.12 14.56
CA CYS A 11 -17.64 9.79 13.73
C CYS A 11 -17.25 9.86 12.24
N LEU A 12 -15.94 9.93 11.92
CA LEU A 12 -15.45 9.98 10.54
C LEU A 12 -15.39 8.62 9.83
N HIS A 13 -15.37 7.50 10.59
CA HIS A 13 -15.30 6.14 10.03
C HIS A 13 -16.70 5.56 9.69
N CYS A 14 -17.77 6.07 10.31
CA CYS A 14 -19.14 5.63 10.05
C CYS A 14 -19.63 5.95 8.61
N PRO A 15 -19.34 7.12 8.02
CA PRO A 15 -19.78 7.46 6.67
C PRO A 15 -19.11 6.60 5.60
N SER A 16 -17.80 6.31 5.72
CA SER A 16 -17.05 5.56 4.72
C SER A 16 -17.41 4.07 4.69
N ALA A 17 -17.60 3.46 5.86
CA ALA A 17 -18.12 2.11 5.98
C ALA A 17 -19.56 2.00 5.44
N GLY A 18 -20.41 2.98 5.78
CA GLY A 18 -21.78 3.07 5.26
C GLY A 18 -21.83 3.24 3.74
N LEU A 19 -20.91 4.03 3.16
CA LEU A 19 -20.83 4.22 1.71
C LEU A 19 -20.38 2.95 0.99
N GLY A 20 -19.40 2.22 1.55
CA GLY A 20 -18.93 0.95 0.99
C GLY A 20 -20.01 -0.13 1.02
N ILE A 21 -20.67 -0.30 2.16
CA ILE A 21 -21.79 -1.25 2.32
C ILE A 21 -22.95 -0.84 1.41
N GLY A 22 -23.33 0.44 1.40
CA GLY A 22 -24.40 0.98 0.58
C GLY A 22 -24.15 0.81 -0.92
N ALA A 23 -22.90 0.97 -1.38
CA ALA A 23 -22.53 0.74 -2.76
C ALA A 23 -22.55 -0.74 -3.15
N TYR A 24 -22.25 -1.65 -2.22
CA TYR A 24 -22.23 -3.09 -2.48
C TYR A 24 -23.60 -3.77 -2.35
N LEU A 25 -24.48 -3.19 -1.54
CA LEU A 25 -25.80 -3.74 -1.20
C LEU A 25 -26.69 -4.04 -2.41
N PRO A 26 -26.79 -3.18 -3.45
CA PRO A 26 -27.59 -3.50 -4.64
C PRO A 26 -27.16 -4.80 -5.32
N PHE A 27 -25.85 -5.09 -5.35
CA PHE A 27 -25.34 -6.32 -5.96
C PHE A 27 -25.70 -7.56 -5.13
N LEU A 28 -25.65 -7.46 -3.81
CA LEU A 28 -26.05 -8.54 -2.91
C LEU A 28 -27.55 -8.86 -2.99
N ILE A 29 -28.38 -7.85 -3.28
CA ILE A 29 -29.83 -8.03 -3.43
C ILE A 29 -30.18 -8.55 -4.83
N LEU A 30 -29.66 -7.92 -5.89
CA LEU A 30 -30.03 -8.23 -7.27
C LEU A 30 -29.36 -9.50 -7.79
N SER A 31 -28.15 -9.81 -7.32
CA SER A 31 -27.37 -10.96 -7.77
C SER A 31 -26.44 -11.48 -6.66
N PRO A 32 -27.01 -12.09 -5.60
CA PRO A 32 -26.23 -12.55 -4.45
C PRO A 32 -25.11 -13.52 -4.84
N ALA A 33 -25.36 -14.40 -5.81
CA ALA A 33 -24.35 -15.34 -6.30
C ALA A 33 -23.09 -14.62 -6.81
N PHE A 34 -23.25 -13.59 -7.64
CA PHE A 34 -22.11 -12.81 -8.16
C PHE A 34 -21.54 -11.84 -7.13
N GLY A 35 -22.37 -11.30 -6.24
CA GLY A 35 -21.92 -10.46 -5.12
C GLY A 35 -20.96 -11.23 -4.19
N PHE A 36 -21.39 -12.39 -3.69
CA PHE A 36 -20.51 -13.21 -2.86
C PHE A 36 -19.31 -13.77 -3.64
N ALA A 37 -19.51 -14.19 -4.89
CA ALA A 37 -18.41 -14.64 -5.75
C ALA A 37 -17.32 -13.57 -5.92
N SER A 38 -17.69 -12.28 -6.07
CA SER A 38 -16.72 -11.19 -6.20
C SER A 38 -15.85 -11.02 -4.94
N LEU A 39 -16.45 -11.10 -3.75
CA LEU A 39 -15.70 -11.09 -2.48
C LEU A 39 -14.82 -12.34 -2.33
N GLN A 40 -15.40 -13.51 -2.61
CA GLN A 40 -14.71 -14.80 -2.52
C GLN A 40 -13.51 -14.84 -3.48
N ALA A 41 -13.64 -14.31 -4.68
CA ALA A 41 -12.57 -14.28 -5.66
C ALA A 41 -11.39 -13.42 -5.20
N GLN A 42 -11.65 -12.30 -4.53
CA GLN A 42 -10.59 -11.46 -3.95
C GLN A 42 -9.86 -12.16 -2.79
N TRP A 43 -10.62 -12.88 -1.97
CA TRP A 43 -10.06 -13.68 -0.89
C TRP A 43 -9.19 -14.84 -1.42
N SER A 44 -9.68 -15.54 -2.44
CA SER A 44 -9.10 -16.76 -3.01
C SER A 44 -7.89 -16.51 -3.91
N LYS A 45 -7.57 -15.24 -4.23
CA LYS A 45 -6.33 -14.90 -4.94
C LYS A 45 -5.11 -15.35 -4.16
N SER A 46 -4.20 -16.03 -4.83
CA SER A 46 -2.84 -16.23 -4.37
C SER A 46 -2.10 -14.89 -4.27
N SER A 47 -0.87 -14.89 -3.79
CA SER A 47 0.04 -13.75 -3.86
C SER A 47 0.43 -13.41 -5.30
N TRP A 48 0.61 -12.13 -5.64
CA TRP A 48 1.13 -11.74 -6.96
C TRP A 48 2.02 -10.50 -6.88
N GLN A 49 3.06 -10.45 -7.71
CA GLN A 49 3.94 -9.28 -7.89
C GLN A 49 4.51 -8.68 -6.58
N THR A 50 4.63 -9.47 -5.51
CA THR A 50 5.17 -9.05 -4.21
C THR A 50 6.26 -10.01 -3.76
N ILE A 51 7.01 -9.66 -2.71
CA ILE A 51 8.00 -10.57 -2.15
C ILE A 51 7.35 -11.89 -1.68
N TRP A 52 6.12 -11.81 -1.19
CA TRP A 52 5.30 -12.98 -0.84
C TRP A 52 5.07 -13.86 -2.07
N ALA A 53 4.77 -13.27 -3.23
CA ALA A 53 4.63 -14.01 -4.46
C ALA A 53 5.90 -14.74 -4.88
N LEU A 54 7.07 -14.12 -4.71
CA LEU A 54 8.33 -14.81 -5.00
C LEU A 54 8.59 -15.97 -4.05
N LEU A 55 8.28 -15.80 -2.75
CA LEU A 55 8.42 -16.87 -1.74
C LEU A 55 7.47 -18.04 -2.02
N ASP A 56 6.26 -17.74 -2.48
CA ASP A 56 5.23 -18.74 -2.81
C ASP A 56 5.51 -19.43 -4.16
N GLY A 57 6.49 -18.94 -4.94
CA GLY A 57 6.78 -19.43 -6.29
C GLY A 57 5.80 -18.94 -7.36
N ASN A 58 5.08 -17.85 -7.08
CA ASN A 58 4.09 -17.25 -7.95
C ASN A 58 4.69 -16.15 -8.84
N LEU A 59 4.82 -16.43 -10.14
CA LEU A 59 5.18 -15.45 -11.18
C LEU A 59 3.96 -15.07 -12.03
N ILE A 60 2.85 -14.76 -11.38
CA ILE A 60 1.59 -14.39 -12.04
C ILE A 60 1.18 -12.96 -11.72
N THR A 61 0.21 -12.47 -12.47
CA THR A 61 -0.50 -11.23 -12.15
C THR A 61 -1.74 -11.54 -11.30
N GLY A 62 -2.29 -10.53 -10.64
CA GLY A 62 -3.52 -10.64 -9.83
C GLY A 62 -4.80 -10.85 -10.65
N ASN A 63 -4.71 -11.57 -11.76
CA ASN A 63 -5.79 -11.82 -12.70
C ASN A 63 -6.69 -12.97 -12.21
N PHE A 64 -7.96 -12.95 -12.61
CA PHE A 64 -8.94 -14.00 -12.26
C PHE A 64 -9.06 -15.07 -13.34
N GLY A 65 -7.94 -15.47 -13.95
CA GLY A 65 -7.93 -16.50 -15.00
C GLY A 65 -8.60 -16.07 -16.31
N PRO A 66 -8.99 -17.03 -17.17
CA PRO A 66 -9.63 -16.77 -18.46
C PRO A 66 -10.96 -16.02 -18.33
N LEU A 67 -11.29 -15.16 -19.30
CA LEU A 67 -12.50 -14.34 -19.26
C LEU A 67 -13.78 -15.18 -19.16
N VAL A 68 -13.84 -16.30 -19.87
CA VAL A 68 -15.02 -17.20 -19.88
C VAL A 68 -15.33 -17.78 -18.50
N GLU A 69 -14.30 -18.03 -17.68
CA GLU A 69 -14.46 -18.59 -16.34
C GLU A 69 -14.95 -17.55 -15.33
N ARG A 70 -14.78 -16.25 -15.60
CA ARG A 70 -15.21 -15.17 -14.70
C ARG A 70 -16.72 -14.92 -14.71
N LEU A 71 -17.42 -15.48 -15.69
CA LEU A 71 -18.88 -15.41 -15.78
C LEU A 71 -19.55 -16.56 -15.01
N ASP A 72 -18.77 -17.47 -14.44
CA ASP A 72 -19.25 -18.57 -13.60
C ASP A 72 -18.94 -18.30 -12.12
N PRO A 73 -19.94 -17.96 -11.27
CA PRO A 73 -19.70 -17.68 -9.85
C PRO A 73 -19.18 -18.91 -9.09
N ALA A 74 -19.39 -20.14 -9.58
CA ALA A 74 -18.88 -21.35 -8.95
C ALA A 74 -17.36 -21.46 -9.02
N ARG A 75 -16.72 -20.75 -9.96
CA ARG A 75 -15.25 -20.73 -10.13
C ARG A 75 -14.54 -19.74 -9.19
N ALA A 76 -15.28 -18.90 -8.47
CA ALA A 76 -14.71 -17.83 -7.66
C ALA A 76 -13.81 -18.29 -6.50
N ALA A 77 -14.00 -19.50 -5.99
CA ALA A 77 -13.16 -20.08 -4.94
C ALA A 77 -11.84 -20.68 -5.47
N GLY A 78 -11.70 -20.82 -6.79
CA GLY A 78 -10.51 -21.38 -7.42
C GLY A 78 -9.31 -20.46 -7.25
N MET A 79 -8.27 -20.95 -6.57
CA MET A 79 -6.99 -20.25 -6.48
C MET A 79 -6.16 -20.53 -7.74
N ILE A 80 -5.59 -19.47 -8.32
CA ILE A 80 -4.67 -19.56 -9.45
C ILE A 80 -3.25 -19.37 -8.92
N GLY A 81 -2.36 -20.31 -9.20
CA GLY A 81 -1.00 -20.31 -8.66
C GLY A 81 -0.88 -21.12 -7.38
N HIS A 82 0.23 -20.94 -6.68
CA HIS A 82 0.57 -21.68 -5.48
C HIS A 82 -0.06 -21.05 -4.22
N PRO A 83 -0.41 -21.87 -3.22
CA PRO A 83 -0.86 -21.39 -1.93
C PRO A 83 0.25 -20.63 -1.20
N PRO A 84 -0.09 -19.77 -0.22
CA PRO A 84 0.90 -19.01 0.51
C PRO A 84 1.82 -19.93 1.34
N ALA A 85 3.13 -19.77 1.18
CA ALA A 85 4.15 -20.47 1.95
C ALA A 85 4.12 -20.05 3.43
N ILE A 86 3.75 -18.79 3.69
CA ILE A 86 3.54 -18.25 5.04
C ILE A 86 2.05 -17.95 5.22
N PRO A 87 1.38 -18.48 6.27
CA PRO A 87 -0.02 -18.20 6.50
C PRO A 87 -0.31 -16.69 6.61
N PRO A 88 -1.31 -16.14 5.89
CA PRO A 88 -1.59 -14.71 5.87
C PRO A 88 -1.92 -14.09 7.24
N TRP A 89 -2.48 -14.88 8.16
CA TRP A 89 -2.76 -14.42 9.52
C TRP A 89 -1.46 -14.13 10.29
N LEU A 90 -0.38 -14.86 10.00
CA LEU A 90 0.90 -14.67 10.66
C LEU A 90 1.58 -13.38 10.19
N THR A 91 1.57 -13.13 8.87
CA THR A 91 2.07 -11.85 8.34
C THR A 91 1.24 -10.68 8.84
N LEU A 92 -0.08 -10.84 8.99
CA LEU A 92 -0.96 -9.84 9.59
C LEU A 92 -0.57 -9.54 11.04
N ILE A 93 -0.29 -10.55 11.88
CA ILE A 93 0.15 -10.32 13.26
C ILE A 93 1.47 -9.56 13.29
N VAL A 94 2.43 -9.94 12.45
CA VAL A 94 3.75 -9.29 12.42
C VAL A 94 3.64 -7.83 11.97
N PHE A 95 3.03 -7.58 10.81
CA PHE A 95 2.91 -6.22 10.26
C PHE A 95 1.90 -5.37 11.04
N GLY A 96 0.83 -5.97 11.56
CA GLY A 96 -0.10 -5.32 12.47
C GLY A 96 0.57 -4.92 13.78
N GLY A 97 1.40 -5.79 14.35
CA GLY A 97 2.22 -5.48 15.53
C GLY A 97 3.23 -4.37 15.27
N VAL A 98 3.93 -4.42 14.14
CA VAL A 98 4.82 -3.33 13.69
C VAL A 98 4.03 -2.02 13.55
N TYR A 99 2.89 -2.04 12.86
CA TYR A 99 2.08 -0.85 12.66
C TYR A 99 1.57 -0.27 13.99
N LEU A 100 1.01 -1.11 14.86
CA LEU A 100 0.53 -0.71 16.19
C LEU A 100 1.66 -0.12 17.03
N TYR A 101 2.83 -0.72 16.98
CA TYR A 101 4.03 -0.18 17.60
C TYR A 101 4.34 1.21 17.05
N LEU A 102 4.38 1.41 15.72
CA LEU A 102 4.66 2.71 15.11
C LEU A 102 3.59 3.76 15.47
N PHE A 103 2.32 3.35 15.53
CA PHE A 103 1.15 4.17 15.84
C PHE A 103 1.13 4.68 17.29
N THR A 104 1.60 3.88 18.24
CA THR A 104 1.65 4.25 19.67
C THR A 104 2.80 5.18 20.03
N ARG A 105 3.71 5.46 19.09
CA ARG A 105 4.83 6.36 19.34
C ARG A 105 4.42 7.83 19.16
N PRO A 106 5.05 8.76 19.90
CA PRO A 106 4.73 10.17 19.79
C PRO A 106 4.99 10.68 18.37
N LEU A 107 3.98 11.33 17.81
CA LEU A 107 4.03 12.04 16.54
C LEU A 107 4.17 13.55 16.79
N ARG A 108 4.92 14.25 15.94
CA ARG A 108 4.90 15.71 15.94
C ARG A 108 3.50 16.19 15.53
N ARG A 109 2.99 17.22 16.21
CA ARG A 109 1.70 17.84 15.91
C ARG A 109 1.82 18.89 14.81
N THR A 110 2.27 18.46 13.63
CA THR A 110 2.32 19.31 12.43
C THR A 110 1.61 18.59 11.29
N ASP A 111 1.01 19.36 10.38
CA ASP A 111 0.30 18.80 9.22
C ASP A 111 1.23 17.90 8.38
N LEU A 112 2.48 18.34 8.19
CA LEU A 112 3.50 17.56 7.50
C LEU A 112 3.76 16.20 8.16
N SER A 113 3.76 16.13 9.49
CA SER A 113 3.96 14.88 10.21
C SER A 113 2.75 13.95 10.13
N VAL A 114 1.53 14.49 10.02
CA VAL A 114 0.33 13.70 9.72
C VAL A 114 0.40 13.10 8.31
N VAL A 115 0.78 13.89 7.30
CA VAL A 115 0.96 13.41 5.92
C VAL A 115 2.08 12.38 5.84
N ALA A 116 3.20 12.61 6.54
CA ALA A 116 4.29 11.64 6.61
C ALA A 116 3.85 10.34 7.29
N PHE A 117 3.00 10.41 8.32
CA PHE A 117 2.47 9.22 8.98
C PHE A 117 1.48 8.44 8.10
N LEU A 118 0.71 9.13 7.26
CA LEU A 118 -0.06 8.50 6.20
C LEU A 118 0.86 7.76 5.22
N GLY A 119 2.01 8.34 4.87
CA GLY A 119 3.07 7.69 4.09
C GLY A 119 3.61 6.42 4.76
N VAL A 120 3.88 6.46 6.08
CA VAL A 120 4.25 5.28 6.89
C VAL A 120 3.17 4.19 6.78
N THR A 121 1.90 4.57 6.98
CA THR A 121 0.76 3.65 6.92
C THR A 121 0.68 2.94 5.57
N TRP A 122 0.79 3.71 4.47
CA TRP A 122 0.79 3.15 3.12
C TRP A 122 2.00 2.23 2.88
N CYS A 123 3.20 2.61 3.30
CA CYS A 123 4.38 1.76 3.10
C CYS A 123 4.25 0.43 3.87
N VAL A 124 3.80 0.45 5.13
CA VAL A 124 3.58 -0.77 5.92
C VAL A 124 2.50 -1.64 5.27
N PHE A 125 1.38 -1.05 4.85
CA PHE A 125 0.32 -1.76 4.14
C PHE A 125 0.83 -2.44 2.87
N LEU A 126 1.60 -1.73 2.05
CA LEU A 126 2.12 -2.26 0.79
C LEU A 126 3.15 -3.38 1.00
N LEU A 127 4.02 -3.26 2.01
CA LEU A 127 4.96 -4.32 2.38
C LEU A 127 4.26 -5.57 2.89
N TRP A 128 3.16 -5.40 3.63
CA TRP A 128 2.34 -6.50 4.12
C TRP A 128 1.48 -7.15 3.03
N SER A 129 0.97 -6.36 2.09
CA SER A 129 -0.03 -6.81 1.11
C SER A 129 0.45 -8.02 0.31
N LYS A 130 -0.42 -9.04 0.15
CA LYS A 130 -0.11 -10.23 -0.67
C LYS A 130 0.04 -9.92 -2.17
N GLY A 131 -0.49 -8.78 -2.62
CA GLY A 131 -0.64 -8.45 -4.02
C GLY A 131 -0.26 -7.01 -4.36
N TRP A 132 0.46 -6.83 -5.46
CA TRP A 132 0.85 -5.51 -5.97
C TRP A 132 0.33 -5.30 -7.39
N SER A 133 -0.07 -4.07 -7.69
CA SER A 133 -0.22 -3.62 -9.08
C SER A 133 0.55 -2.31 -9.23
N THR A 134 1.14 -2.08 -10.40
CA THR A 134 1.98 -0.89 -10.62
C THR A 134 1.19 0.41 -10.44
N GLN A 135 -0.13 0.40 -10.61
CA GLN A 135 -1.01 1.55 -10.34
C GLN A 135 -0.96 2.02 -8.87
N TRP A 136 -0.66 1.15 -7.91
CA TRP A 136 -0.62 1.53 -6.49
C TRP A 136 0.48 2.54 -6.18
N MET A 137 1.47 2.70 -7.07
CA MET A 137 2.47 3.77 -6.96
C MET A 137 1.82 5.17 -6.90
N GLN A 138 0.65 5.35 -7.53
CA GLN A 138 -0.08 6.62 -7.55
C GLN A 138 -0.52 7.07 -6.16
N MET A 139 -0.65 6.16 -5.19
CA MET A 139 -0.97 6.51 -3.81
C MET A 139 0.25 7.05 -3.05
N LEU A 140 1.46 6.61 -3.41
CA LEU A 140 2.70 7.05 -2.75
C LEU A 140 3.29 8.32 -3.33
N ILE A 141 3.21 8.52 -4.66
CA ILE A 141 3.85 9.66 -5.33
C ILE A 141 3.42 11.02 -4.75
N PRO A 142 2.10 11.31 -4.55
CA PRO A 142 1.68 12.58 -3.95
C PRO A 142 2.21 12.76 -2.53
N LEU A 143 2.23 11.69 -1.72
CA LEU A 143 2.75 11.73 -0.35
C LEU A 143 4.26 12.02 -0.34
N LEU A 144 5.01 11.41 -1.25
CA LEU A 144 6.45 11.66 -1.40
C LEU A 144 6.73 13.11 -1.82
N LEU A 145 5.97 13.65 -2.78
CA LEU A 145 6.14 15.04 -3.23
C LEU A 145 5.80 16.05 -2.13
N LEU A 146 4.74 15.79 -1.34
CA LEU A 146 4.34 16.67 -0.26
C LEU A 146 5.35 16.65 0.90
N VAL A 147 5.94 15.50 1.20
CA VAL A 147 6.82 15.34 2.36
C VAL A 147 8.29 15.60 2.03
N PHE A 148 8.71 15.29 0.81
CA PHE A 148 10.09 15.44 0.33
C PHE A 148 10.13 16.23 -0.99
N PRO A 149 9.82 17.54 -0.98
CA PRO A 149 9.90 18.40 -2.16
C PRO A 149 11.36 18.77 -2.50
N THR A 150 12.29 17.82 -2.40
CA THR A 150 13.71 18.00 -2.69
C THR A 150 14.10 17.25 -3.96
N ARG A 151 15.30 17.55 -4.49
CA ARG A 151 15.85 16.85 -5.66
C ARG A 151 15.93 15.34 -5.43
N GLU A 152 16.32 14.94 -4.23
CA GLU A 152 16.46 13.54 -3.82
C GLU A 152 15.09 12.85 -3.78
N GLY A 153 14.05 13.52 -3.26
CA GLY A 153 12.68 13.01 -3.27
C GLY A 153 12.16 12.79 -4.70
N VAL A 154 12.40 13.75 -5.60
CA VAL A 154 12.04 13.62 -7.02
C VAL A 154 12.82 12.48 -7.70
N LEU A 155 14.13 12.37 -7.46
CA LEU A 155 14.93 11.26 -7.99
C LEU A 155 14.44 9.90 -7.50
N ALA A 156 14.02 9.81 -6.24
CA ALA A 156 13.47 8.60 -5.67
C ALA A 156 12.11 8.22 -6.30
N ILE A 157 11.26 9.21 -6.58
CA ILE A 157 10.00 9.02 -7.34
C ILE A 157 10.29 8.56 -8.77
N LEU A 158 11.27 9.15 -9.45
CA LEU A 158 11.65 8.76 -10.81
C LEU A 158 12.19 7.33 -10.85
N ALA A 159 13.06 6.97 -9.90
CA ALA A 159 13.58 5.60 -9.77
C ALA A 159 12.44 4.61 -9.50
N PHE A 160 11.54 4.92 -8.57
CA PHE A 160 10.37 4.09 -8.27
C PHE A 160 9.42 3.96 -9.45
N SER A 161 9.16 5.05 -10.18
CA SER A 161 8.32 5.04 -11.38
C SER A 161 8.96 4.23 -12.50
N LEU A 162 10.29 4.33 -12.69
CA LEU A 162 11.02 3.54 -13.67
C LEU A 162 10.91 2.05 -13.39
N VAL A 163 11.11 1.61 -12.14
CA VAL A 163 10.97 0.20 -11.75
C VAL A 163 9.55 -0.31 -12.04
N ASN A 164 8.53 0.49 -11.73
CA ASN A 164 7.14 0.14 -12.01
C ASN A 164 6.83 0.13 -13.52
N PHE A 165 7.37 1.07 -14.29
CA PHE A 165 7.23 1.11 -15.74
C PHE A 165 7.89 -0.09 -16.43
N LEU A 166 9.08 -0.48 -15.96
CA LEU A 166 9.76 -1.68 -16.42
C LEU A 166 8.91 -2.93 -16.14
N GLU A 167 8.32 -3.04 -14.94
CA GLU A 167 7.42 -4.15 -14.63
C GLU A 167 6.16 -4.13 -15.53
N TRP A 168 5.41 -3.04 -15.52
CA TRP A 168 4.25 -2.81 -16.39
C TRP A 168 4.22 -1.35 -16.86
N PRO A 169 4.17 -1.10 -18.19
CA PRO A 169 3.78 -2.05 -19.24
C PRO A 169 4.94 -2.80 -19.89
N LEU A 170 6.22 -2.59 -19.57
CA LEU A 170 7.30 -3.11 -20.45
C LEU A 170 7.45 -4.65 -20.41
N MET A 171 7.70 -5.25 -19.25
CA MET A 171 8.02 -6.69 -19.14
C MET A 171 6.77 -7.56 -19.18
N LEU A 172 5.79 -7.26 -18.32
CA LEU A 172 4.60 -8.09 -18.15
C LEU A 172 3.70 -8.11 -19.39
N SER A 173 3.62 -7.02 -20.18
CA SER A 173 2.85 -7.03 -21.45
C SER A 173 3.45 -7.95 -22.51
N ARG A 174 4.76 -8.25 -22.39
CA ARG A 174 5.50 -9.14 -23.30
C ARG A 174 5.62 -10.57 -22.74
N GLY A 175 4.95 -10.87 -21.62
CA GLY A 175 5.05 -12.18 -20.97
C GLY A 175 6.39 -12.44 -20.29
N ALA A 176 7.24 -11.43 -20.08
CA ALA A 176 8.54 -11.56 -19.43
C ALA A 176 8.40 -11.62 -17.89
N LEU A 177 7.72 -12.66 -17.39
CA LEU A 177 7.37 -12.86 -15.97
C LEU A 177 8.61 -13.04 -15.07
N TRP A 178 9.70 -13.57 -15.63
CA TRP A 178 10.98 -13.69 -14.92
C TRP A 178 11.53 -12.34 -14.41
N GLY A 179 11.11 -11.24 -15.04
CA GLY A 179 11.48 -9.88 -14.62
C GLY A 179 11.09 -9.55 -13.19
N LEU A 180 10.06 -10.22 -12.67
CA LEU A 180 9.59 -10.04 -11.29
C LEU A 180 10.67 -10.39 -10.26
N TYR A 181 11.60 -11.31 -10.56
CA TYR A 181 12.73 -11.60 -9.68
C TYR A 181 13.65 -10.39 -9.45
N LEU A 182 13.64 -9.42 -10.37
CA LEU A 182 14.41 -8.18 -10.23
C LEU A 182 13.54 -7.01 -9.76
N THR A 183 12.38 -6.78 -10.39
CA THR A 183 11.56 -5.61 -10.10
C THR A 183 10.94 -5.67 -8.70
N VAL A 184 10.55 -6.86 -8.23
CA VAL A 184 9.92 -7.03 -6.91
C VAL A 184 10.89 -6.73 -5.77
N PRO A 185 12.11 -7.32 -5.70
CA PRO A 185 13.04 -6.99 -4.62
C PRO A 185 13.46 -5.52 -4.64
N VAL A 186 13.76 -4.97 -5.82
CA VAL A 186 14.14 -3.55 -5.94
C VAL A 186 13.00 -2.64 -5.46
N ARG A 187 11.76 -2.90 -5.88
CA ARG A 187 10.58 -2.17 -5.39
C ARG A 187 10.42 -2.30 -3.86
N THR A 188 10.58 -3.51 -3.33
CA THR A 188 10.43 -3.77 -1.89
C THR A 188 11.45 -2.97 -1.09
N LEU A 189 12.71 -2.90 -1.57
CA LEU A 189 13.76 -2.07 -0.98
C LEU A 189 13.43 -0.58 -1.06
N LEU A 190 12.91 -0.10 -2.19
CA LEU A 190 12.48 1.30 -2.33
C LEU A 190 11.35 1.65 -1.34
N ILE A 191 10.33 0.80 -1.22
CA ILE A 191 9.23 1.00 -0.26
C ILE A 191 9.75 0.97 1.18
N GLY A 192 10.69 0.05 1.50
CA GLY A 192 11.37 0.03 2.80
C GLY A 192 12.16 1.32 3.07
N GLY A 193 12.84 1.86 2.06
CA GLY A 193 13.52 3.15 2.14
C GLY A 193 12.54 4.31 2.39
N PHE A 194 11.40 4.33 1.70
CA PHE A 194 10.34 5.32 1.90
C PHE A 194 9.75 5.22 3.30
N LEU A 195 9.49 4.02 3.80
CA LEU A 195 9.02 3.80 5.17
C LEU A 195 9.95 4.47 6.18
N ILE A 196 11.25 4.24 6.05
CA ILE A 196 12.26 4.82 6.93
C ILE A 196 12.29 6.35 6.80
N ALA A 197 12.26 6.88 5.56
CA ALA A 197 12.26 8.31 5.31
C ALA A 197 11.03 9.01 5.92
N PHE A 198 9.82 8.51 5.65
CA PHE A 198 8.58 9.03 6.22
C PHE A 198 8.59 8.95 7.75
N TYR A 199 9.02 7.82 8.31
CA TYR A 199 9.12 7.63 9.75
C TYR A 199 10.07 8.62 10.42
N ARG A 200 11.21 8.92 9.79
CA ARG A 200 12.14 9.95 10.27
C ARG A 200 11.48 11.32 10.20
N GLN A 201 10.83 11.68 9.10
CA GLN A 201 10.18 12.98 8.93
C GLN A 201 9.03 13.22 9.92
N CYS A 202 8.33 12.16 10.32
CA CYS A 202 7.32 12.21 11.40
C CYS A 202 7.88 12.66 12.75
N ARG A 203 9.21 12.59 12.95
CA ARG A 203 9.86 12.66 14.27
C ARG A 203 11.05 13.58 14.38
N ILE A 204 11.73 13.92 13.28
CA ILE A 204 12.83 14.89 13.29
C ILE A 204 12.27 16.24 13.75
N SER A 205 12.78 16.77 14.86
CA SER A 205 12.60 18.18 15.25
C SER A 205 13.39 19.08 14.29
N PRO A 206 12.94 20.30 13.97
CA PRO A 206 13.82 21.30 13.39
C PRO A 206 14.80 21.71 14.51
N ALA A 207 15.89 20.98 14.64
CA ALA A 207 17.11 21.54 15.21
C ALA A 207 17.88 22.13 14.02
N GLU A 208 18.22 23.41 14.13
CA GLU A 208 19.00 24.21 13.17
C GLU A 208 18.24 24.77 11.95
N GLY A 209 17.27 25.64 12.22
CA GLY A 209 17.22 26.86 11.41
C GLY A 209 18.43 27.75 11.78
N PRO A 210 19.11 28.41 10.82
CA PRO A 210 20.15 29.37 11.17
C PRO A 210 19.58 30.40 12.15
N PRO A 211 20.35 30.85 13.16
CA PRO A 211 19.87 31.90 14.06
C PRO A 211 19.36 33.06 13.20
N ALA A 212 18.11 33.46 13.45
CA ALA A 212 17.52 34.65 12.85
C ALA A 212 18.56 35.76 12.96
N GLN A 213 19.04 36.27 11.82
CA GLN A 213 19.95 37.39 11.79
C GLN A 213 19.21 38.57 12.42
N ALA A 214 19.45 38.76 13.71
CA ALA A 214 19.07 39.96 14.44
C ALA A 214 19.69 41.15 13.71
N GLY A 215 18.86 42.17 13.52
CA GLY A 215 19.13 43.31 12.65
C GLY A 215 20.56 43.82 12.69
N ARG A 216 21.14 43.94 11.50
CA ARG A 216 22.15 44.96 11.21
C ARG A 216 21.61 45.85 10.10
N LEU A 217 20.94 46.92 10.51
CA LEU A 217 21.02 48.19 9.81
C LEU A 217 22.29 48.88 10.33
N PRO A 218 23.14 49.35 9.43
CA PRO A 218 23.50 50.77 9.45
C PRO A 218 22.91 51.52 8.26
#